data_AF-A0A973BEU5-F1
#
_entry.id   AF-A0A973BEU5-F1
#
_cell.length_a   1.000
_cell.length_b   1.000
_cell.length_c   1.000
_cell.angle_alpha   90.00
_cell.angle_beta   90.00
_cell.angle_gamma   90.00
#
_symmetry.space_group_name_H-M   'P 1'
#
loop_
_entity.id
_entity.type
_entity.pdbx_description
1 polymer ?
#
loop_
_entity_poly.entity_id
_entity_poly.type
_entity_poly.pdbx_seq_one_letter_code
_entity_poly.pdbx_strand_id
1 'polypeptide(L)'
;MKRRIEHIEPYPFASDFSAPSATSNDKIELTTQDLALLLADAQASGASIARNDALAEQAETLSKASSELKQVLASIVDLAACLEQASIDEADRQSALDRVRRLAAIVIDQQGDLFKP
;
A
#
# COMPACT_ATOMS: atom_id res chain seq x y z
N MET A 1 -46.58 11.18 49.15
CA MET A 1 -46.31 12.45 49.85
C MET A 1 -45.24 13.20 49.06
N LYS A 2 -45.57 14.30 48.39
CA LYS A 2 -44.63 15.08 47.57
C LYS A 2 -44.09 16.25 48.39
N ARG A 3 -42.80 16.25 48.72
CA ARG A 3 -42.13 17.40 49.38
C ARG A 3 -42.05 18.56 48.39
N ARG A 4 -42.57 19.73 48.77
CA ARG A 4 -42.33 21.00 48.04
C ARG A 4 -40.97 21.53 48.47
N ILE A 5 -40.09 21.77 47.50
CA ILE A 5 -38.78 22.41 47.71
C ILE A 5 -39.02 23.89 47.40
N GLU A 6 -38.89 24.76 48.41
CA GLU A 6 -39.26 26.18 48.29
C GLU A 6 -38.13 27.07 47.74
N HIS A 7 -36.86 26.64 47.77
CA HIS A 7 -35.78 27.43 47.17
C HIS A 7 -34.53 26.59 46.85
N ILE A 8 -33.86 26.90 45.74
CA ILE A 8 -32.57 26.33 45.33
C ILE A 8 -31.64 27.51 45.11
N GLU A 9 -30.62 27.64 45.95
CA GLU A 9 -29.55 28.62 45.71
C GLU A 9 -28.48 28.04 44.78
N PRO A 10 -28.01 28.79 43.78
CA PRO A 10 -26.94 28.33 42.89
C PRO A 10 -25.64 28.17 43.67
N TYR A 11 -25.04 26.98 43.60
CA TYR A 11 -23.71 26.74 44.14
C TYR A 11 -22.68 27.57 43.37
N PRO A 12 -21.88 28.43 44.02
CA PRO A 12 -20.85 29.21 43.34
C PRO A 12 -19.70 28.27 42.97
N PHE A 13 -19.69 27.80 41.73
CA PHE A 13 -18.52 27.13 41.15
C PHE A 13 -17.39 28.16 41.00
N ALA A 14 -16.56 28.30 42.02
CA ALA A 14 -15.25 28.93 41.88
C ALA A 14 -14.35 27.95 41.12
N SER A 15 -14.34 28.06 39.79
CA SER A 15 -13.44 27.29 38.95
C SER A 15 -12.01 27.73 39.22
N ASP A 16 -11.23 26.90 39.91
CA ASP A 16 -9.79 27.08 40.16
C ASP A 16 -8.92 26.77 38.91
N PHE A 17 -9.55 26.67 37.74
CA PHE A 17 -8.84 26.59 36.47
C PHE A 17 -8.40 27.99 36.03
N SER A 18 -7.23 28.41 36.47
CA SER A 18 -6.48 29.46 35.79
C SER A 18 -5.75 28.86 34.59
N ALA A 19 -5.94 29.43 33.40
CA ALA A 19 -5.19 29.02 32.22
C ALA A 19 -3.70 29.32 32.46
N PRO A 20 -2.77 28.38 32.17
CA PRO A 20 -1.35 28.65 32.28
C PRO A 20 -1.01 29.86 31.40
N SER A 21 -0.28 30.83 31.94
CA SER A 21 0.15 32.00 31.19
C SER A 21 0.90 31.56 29.95
N ALA A 22 0.46 32.03 28.78
CA ALA A 22 1.06 31.70 27.50
C ALA A 22 2.58 31.90 27.57
N THR A 23 3.32 30.80 27.51
CA THR A 23 4.78 30.82 27.42
C THR A 23 5.15 31.64 26.20
N SER A 24 5.97 32.66 26.45
CA SER A 24 6.43 33.65 25.49
C SER A 24 6.89 33.01 24.18
N ASN A 25 6.35 33.54 23.07
CA ASN A 25 6.80 33.38 21.67
C ASN A 25 8.07 32.54 21.52
N ASP A 26 7.89 31.26 21.19
CA ASP A 26 8.95 30.39 20.66
C ASP A 26 9.27 30.82 19.22
N LYS A 27 9.73 32.07 19.08
CA LYS A 27 10.19 32.62 17.80
C LYS A 27 11.58 32.04 17.56
N ILE A 28 11.63 31.06 16.68
CA ILE A 28 12.88 30.51 16.19
C ILE A 28 13.55 31.59 15.32
N GLU A 29 14.58 32.25 15.88
CA GLU A 29 15.41 33.20 15.14
C GLU A 29 16.47 32.43 14.34
N LEU A 30 16.15 32.11 13.09
CA LEU A 30 17.10 31.49 12.16
C LEU A 30 17.82 32.55 11.34
N THR A 31 19.13 32.40 11.18
CA THR A 31 19.87 33.22 10.22
C THR A 31 19.51 32.80 8.79
N THR A 32 19.77 33.67 7.81
CA THR A 32 19.53 33.35 6.39
C THR A 32 20.36 32.16 5.90
N GLN A 33 21.54 31.94 6.50
CA GLN A 33 22.38 30.77 6.23
C GLN A 33 21.77 29.49 6.81
N ASP A 34 21.24 29.54 8.03
CA ASP A 34 20.58 28.38 8.64
C ASP A 34 19.34 27.98 7.85
N LEU A 35 18.55 28.95 7.36
CA LEU A 35 17.41 28.69 6.47
C LEU A 35 17.83 28.03 5.16
N ALA A 36 18.94 28.47 4.54
CA ALA A 36 19.44 27.87 3.32
C ALA A 36 19.89 26.41 3.52
N LEU A 37 20.54 26.12 4.65
CA LEU A 37 20.94 24.75 5.02
C LEU A 37 19.72 23.86 5.25
N LEU A 38 18.72 24.36 5.98
CA LEU A 38 17.51 23.61 6.30
C LEU A 38 16.67 23.33 5.05
N LEU A 39 16.65 24.28 4.10
CA LEU A 39 15.96 24.11 2.81
C LEU A 39 16.69 23.12 1.89
N ALA A 40 18.02 23.14 1.88
CA ALA A 40 18.82 22.16 1.15
C ALA A 40 18.64 20.74 1.72
N ASP A 41 18.61 20.60 3.05
CA ASP A 41 18.36 19.32 3.72
C ASP A 41 16.94 18.81 3.45
N ALA A 42 15.94 19.69 3.52
CA ALA A 42 14.56 19.36 3.18
C ALA A 42 14.41 18.93 1.71
N GLN A 43 15.11 19.58 0.77
CA GLN A 43 15.12 19.20 -0.65
C GLN A 43 15.79 17.84 -0.87
N ALA A 44 16.94 17.59 -0.25
CA ALA A 44 17.64 16.31 -0.35
C ALA A 44 16.79 15.17 0.25
N SER A 45 16.19 15.40 1.41
CA SER A 45 15.30 14.46 2.08
C SER A 45 14.05 14.18 1.25
N GLY A 46 13.39 15.21 0.73
CA GLY A 46 12.23 15.09 -0.16
C GLY A 46 12.54 14.34 -1.46
N ALA A 47 13.70 14.58 -2.08
CA ALA A 47 14.15 13.85 -3.26
C ALA A 47 14.42 12.36 -2.97
N SER A 48 14.96 12.06 -1.78
CA SER A 48 15.19 10.67 -1.36
C SER A 48 13.88 9.91 -1.12
N ILE A 49 12.89 10.56 -0.50
CA ILE A 49 11.56 10.00 -0.25
C ILE A 49 10.84 9.74 -1.58
N ALA A 50 10.79 10.72 -2.48
CA ALA A 50 10.14 10.57 -3.78
C ALA A 50 10.76 9.43 -4.61
N ARG A 51 12.09 9.26 -4.54
CA ARG A 51 12.77 8.15 -5.21
C ARG A 51 12.44 6.81 -4.57
N ASN A 52 12.35 6.75 -3.24
CA ASN A 52 12.02 5.52 -2.53
C ASN A 52 10.57 5.10 -2.78
N ASP A 53 9.63 6.06 -2.81
CA ASP A 53 8.23 5.82 -3.14
C ASP A 53 8.08 5.29 -4.57
N ALA A 54 8.78 5.89 -5.54
CA ALA A 54 8.78 5.39 -6.92
C ALA A 54 9.34 3.97 -7.04
N LEU A 55 10.37 3.62 -6.27
CA LEU A 55 10.92 2.26 -6.24
C LEU A 55 9.96 1.28 -5.54
N ALA A 56 9.28 1.72 -4.49
CA ALA A 56 8.28 0.91 -3.79
C ALA A 56 7.07 0.62 -4.68
N GLU A 57 6.58 1.60 -5.43
CA GLU A 57 5.48 1.43 -6.39
C GLU A 57 5.85 0.47 -7.53
N GLN A 58 7.09 0.56 -8.05
CA GLN A 58 7.62 -0.40 -9.03
C GLN A 58 7.76 -1.82 -8.46
N ALA A 59 8.21 -1.95 -7.21
CA ALA A 59 8.32 -3.24 -6.55
C ALA A 59 6.94 -3.87 -6.30
N GLU A 60 5.94 -3.06 -5.93
CA GLU A 60 4.56 -3.52 -5.73
C GLU A 60 3.92 -3.97 -7.04
N THR A 61 4.08 -3.20 -8.12
CA THR A 61 3.59 -3.60 -9.45
C THR A 61 4.25 -4.89 -9.95
N LEU A 62 5.56 -5.06 -9.78
CA LEU A 62 6.26 -6.32 -10.09
C LEU A 62 5.78 -7.49 -9.23
N SER A 63 5.57 -7.26 -7.93
CA SER A 63 5.06 -8.28 -7.00
C SER A 63 3.65 -8.74 -7.40
N LYS A 64 2.77 -7.79 -7.72
CA LYS A 64 1.41 -8.07 -8.18
C LYS A 64 1.39 -8.84 -9.50
N ALA A 65 2.16 -8.39 -10.49
CA ALA A 65 2.30 -9.09 -11.76
C ALA A 65 2.81 -10.54 -11.56
N SER A 66 3.79 -10.73 -10.66
CA SER A 66 4.29 -12.05 -10.30
C SER A 66 3.23 -12.94 -9.66
N SER A 67 2.34 -12.38 -8.84
CA SER A 67 1.23 -13.11 -8.21
C SER A 67 0.18 -13.54 -9.24
N GLU A 68 -0.21 -12.62 -10.14
CA GLU A 68 -1.15 -12.91 -11.22
C GLU A 68 -0.61 -14.00 -12.15
N LEU A 69 0.69 -13.96 -12.48
CA LEU A 69 1.35 -14.98 -13.28
C LEU A 69 1.34 -16.37 -12.63
N LYS A 70 1.62 -16.45 -11.31
CA LYS A 70 1.52 -17.71 -10.57
C LYS A 70 0.11 -18.29 -10.65
N GLN A 71 -0.90 -17.44 -10.56
CA GLN A 71 -2.30 -17.86 -10.66
C GLN A 71 -2.65 -18.37 -12.07
N VAL A 72 -2.15 -17.71 -13.12
CA VAL A 72 -2.33 -18.15 -14.52
C VAL A 72 -1.66 -19.52 -14.74
N LEU A 73 -0.43 -19.69 -14.25
CA LEU A 73 0.30 -20.97 -14.36
C LEU A 73 -0.40 -22.09 -13.59
N ALA A 74 -0.91 -21.82 -12.38
CA ALA A 74 -1.71 -22.78 -11.63
C ALA A 74 -2.99 -23.18 -12.40
N SER A 75 -3.69 -22.18 -12.97
CA SER A 75 -4.89 -22.43 -13.78
C SER A 75 -4.60 -23.27 -15.04
N ILE A 76 -3.43 -23.07 -15.64
CA ILE A 76 -2.94 -23.87 -16.78
C ILE A 76 -2.70 -25.33 -16.37
N VAL A 77 -2.12 -25.57 -15.19
CA VAL A 77 -1.90 -26.92 -14.65
C VAL A 77 -3.23 -27.60 -14.34
N ASP A 78 -4.17 -26.88 -13.70
CA ASP A 78 -5.51 -27.39 -13.41
C ASP A 78 -6.26 -27.75 -14.70
N LEU A 79 -6.17 -26.92 -15.74
CA LEU A 79 -6.74 -27.20 -17.06
C LEU A 79 -6.17 -28.48 -17.67
N ALA A 80 -4.84 -28.69 -17.57
CA ALA A 80 -4.19 -29.91 -18.04
C ALA A 80 -4.71 -31.14 -17.27
N ALA A 81 -4.82 -31.05 -15.94
CA ALA A 81 -5.37 -32.12 -15.11
C ALA A 81 -6.84 -32.45 -15.45
N CYS A 82 -7.66 -31.43 -15.72
CA CYS A 82 -9.04 -31.63 -16.18
C CYS A 82 -9.10 -32.32 -17.55
N LEU A 83 -8.19 -31.99 -18.48
CA LEU A 83 -8.13 -32.63 -19.80
C LEU A 83 -7.67 -34.10 -19.73
N GLU A 84 -6.79 -34.44 -18.79
CA GLU A 84 -6.38 -35.82 -18.54
C GLU A 84 -7.52 -36.67 -17.97
N GLN A 85 -8.36 -36.10 -17.10
CA GLN A 85 -9.50 -36.78 -16.48
C GLN A 85 -10.75 -36.82 -17.36
N ALA A 86 -10.85 -35.90 -18.33
CA ALA A 86 -12.00 -35.84 -19.23
C ALA A 86 -12.01 -37.03 -20.20
N SER A 87 -13.17 -37.63 -20.40
CA SER A 87 -13.41 -38.70 -21.38
C SER A 87 -13.53 -38.12 -22.79
N ILE A 88 -12.40 -37.66 -23.33
CA ILE A 88 -12.24 -37.11 -24.69
C ILE A 88 -11.43 -38.11 -25.53
N ASP A 89 -11.57 -38.05 -26.85
CA ASP A 89 -10.75 -38.82 -27.77
C ASP A 89 -9.25 -38.48 -27.59
N GLU A 90 -8.38 -39.48 -27.70
CA GLU A 90 -6.97 -39.37 -27.31
C GLU A 90 -6.21 -38.37 -28.21
N ALA A 91 -6.61 -38.27 -29.49
CA ALA A 91 -6.07 -37.29 -30.43
C ALA A 91 -6.40 -35.84 -30.04
N ASP A 92 -7.62 -35.60 -29.55
CA ASP A 92 -8.08 -34.28 -29.11
C ASP A 92 -7.46 -33.90 -27.76
N ARG A 93 -7.29 -34.87 -26.85
CA ARG A 93 -6.56 -34.68 -25.59
C ARG A 93 -5.11 -34.26 -25.84
N GLN A 94 -4.41 -34.97 -26.72
CA GLN A 94 -3.01 -34.66 -27.04
C GLN A 94 -2.88 -33.26 -27.66
N SER A 95 -3.78 -32.92 -28.59
CA SER A 95 -3.83 -31.60 -29.24
C SER A 95 -4.10 -30.46 -28.23
N ALA A 96 -4.99 -30.69 -27.26
CA ALA A 96 -5.28 -29.74 -26.20
C ALA A 96 -4.09 -29.55 -25.25
N LEU A 97 -3.44 -30.63 -24.80
CA LEU A 97 -2.24 -30.56 -23.95
C LEU A 97 -1.07 -29.82 -24.65
N ASP A 98 -0.86 -30.05 -25.94
CA ASP A 98 0.18 -29.35 -26.70
C ASP A 98 -0.13 -27.86 -26.91
N ARG A 99 -1.41 -27.46 -26.93
CA ARG A 99 -1.80 -26.04 -26.90
C ARG A 99 -1.54 -25.43 -25.53
N VAL A 100 -1.89 -26.13 -24.44
CA VAL A 100 -1.64 -25.68 -23.07
C VAL A 100 -0.14 -25.51 -22.80
N ARG A 101 0.70 -26.46 -23.24
CA ARG A 101 2.16 -26.38 -23.15
C ARG A 101 2.73 -25.19 -23.93
N ARG A 102 2.23 -24.92 -25.14
CA ARG A 102 2.65 -23.73 -25.92
C ARG A 102 2.25 -22.43 -25.25
N LEU A 103 1.04 -22.35 -24.69
CA LEU A 103 0.58 -21.18 -23.93
C LEU A 103 1.45 -20.95 -22.69
N ALA A 104 1.78 -22.01 -21.94
CA ALA A 104 2.70 -21.94 -20.81
C ALA A 104 4.08 -21.43 -21.23
N ALA A 105 4.64 -21.94 -22.34
CA ALA A 105 5.93 -21.50 -22.85
C ALA A 105 5.93 -20.00 -23.23
N ILE A 106 4.88 -19.52 -23.90
CA ILE A 106 4.76 -18.09 -24.26
C ILE A 106 4.66 -17.21 -23.01
N VAL A 107 3.90 -17.64 -22.00
CA VAL A 107 3.76 -16.90 -20.73
C VAL A 107 5.09 -16.86 -19.97
N ILE A 108 5.92 -17.89 -20.06
CA ILE A 108 7.26 -17.91 -19.47
C ILE A 108 8.24 -17.04 -20.26
N ASP A 109 8.21 -17.09 -21.60
CA ASP A 109 9.10 -16.28 -22.44
C ASP A 109 8.83 -14.78 -22.31
N GLN A 110 7.55 -14.37 -22.20
CA GLN A 110 7.21 -12.96 -21.97
C GLN A 110 7.58 -12.47 -20.55
N GLN A 111 7.85 -13.36 -19.58
CA GLN A 111 8.41 -12.96 -18.30
C GLN A 111 9.88 -12.51 -18.41
N GLY A 112 10.63 -13.02 -19.38
CA GLY A 112 12.02 -12.62 -19.60
C GLY A 112 12.17 -11.15 -20.01
N ASP A 113 11.12 -10.52 -20.55
CA ASP A 113 11.14 -9.12 -20.96
C ASP A 113 10.85 -8.15 -19.79
N LEU A 114 10.12 -8.59 -18.77
CA LEU A 114 9.79 -7.80 -17.57
C LEU A 114 10.99 -7.57 -16.64
N PHE A 115 12.08 -8.32 -16.80
CA PHE A 115 13.33 -8.20 -16.03
C PHE A 115 14.47 -7.55 -16.81
N LYS A 116 14.22 -7.05 -18.04
CA LYS A 116 15.23 -6.26 -18.76
C LYS A 116 15.31 -4.84 -18.17
N PRO A 117 16.53 -4.33 -17.94
CA PRO A 117 16.75 -3.02 -17.31
C PRO A 117 16.32 -1.84 -18.17
#